data_AF-A0A8J7S0L2-F1
#
_entry.id   AF-A0A8J7S0L2-F1
#
_cell.length_a   1.000
_cell.length_b   1.000
_cell.length_c   1.000
_cell.angle_alpha   90.00
_cell.angle_beta   90.00
_cell.angle_gamma   90.00
#
_symmetry.space_group_name_H-M   'P 1'
#
loop_
_entity.id
_entity.type
_entity.pdbx_description
1 polymer ?
#
loop_
_entity_poly.entity_id
_entity_poly.type
_entity_poly.pdbx_seq_one_letter_code
_entity_poly.pdbx_strand_id
1 'polypeptide(L)' 'MDSEEKEMFKDLLWLNAVIATELIQITENTSQILRKQPPPDSCVREHGELRETALAIAEKYRPGTALGPHLRGHQ' A
#
# COMPACT_ATOMS: atom_id res chain seq x y z
N MET A 1 -9.35 20.01 17.25
CA MET A 1 -8.56 19.51 16.12
C MET A 1 -8.78 20.44 14.96
N ASP A 2 -7.69 20.95 14.41
CA ASP A 2 -7.73 21.73 13.19
C ASP A 2 -8.14 20.84 11.99
N SER A 3 -8.61 21.47 10.91
CA SER A 3 -9.01 20.79 9.68
C SER A 3 -7.85 19.97 9.06
N GLU A 4 -6.63 20.47 9.13
CA GLU A 4 -5.43 19.80 8.61
C GLU A 4 -5.10 18.54 9.42
N GLU A 5 -5.12 18.65 10.76
CA GLU A 5 -4.92 17.50 11.65
C GLU A 5 -5.96 16.40 11.36
N LYS A 6 -7.21 16.78 11.10
CA LYS A 6 -8.29 15.83 10.82
C LYS A 6 -8.07 15.08 9.50
N GLU A 7 -7.59 15.77 8.47
CA GLU A 7 -7.23 15.11 7.20
C GLU A 7 -6.03 14.19 7.39
N MET A 8 -5.01 14.60 8.15
CA MET A 8 -3.86 13.75 8.47
C MET A 8 -4.28 12.46 9.20
N PHE A 9 -5.21 12.54 10.15
CA PHE A 9 -5.73 11.36 10.83
C PHE A 9 -6.54 10.43 9.93
N LYS A 10 -7.31 10.97 8.98
CA LYS A 10 -8.02 10.14 7.98
C LYS A 10 -7.04 9.39 7.08
N ASP A 11 -6.01 10.10 6.60
CA ASP A 11 -4.97 9.52 5.76
C ASP A 11 -4.18 8.45 6.53
N LEU A 12 -3.87 8.69 7.81
CA LEU A 12 -3.23 7.70 8.67
C LEU A 12 -4.11 6.47 8.92
N LEU A 13 -5.41 6.65 9.17
CA LEU A 13 -6.36 5.55 9.34
C LEU A 13 -6.44 4.72 8.06
N TRP A 14 -6.51 5.37 6.90
CA TRP A 14 -6.55 4.69 5.61
C TRP A 14 -5.27 3.88 5.36
N LEU A 15 -4.09 4.47 5.58
CA LEU A 15 -2.81 3.76 5.43
C LEU A 15 -2.72 2.53 6.36
N ASN A 16 -3.18 2.66 7.61
CA ASN A 16 -3.22 1.51 8.53
C ASN A 16 -4.18 0.42 8.07
N ALA A 17 -5.34 0.78 7.51
CA ALA A 17 -6.28 -0.17 6.95
C ALA A 17 -5.67 -0.93 5.77
N VAL A 18 -4.97 -0.24 4.87
CA VAL A 18 -4.24 -0.87 3.76
C VAL A 18 -3.15 -1.79 4.26
N ILE A 19 -2.29 -1.36 5.21
CA ILE A 19 -1.25 -2.23 5.77
C ILE A 19 -1.85 -3.53 6.34
N ALA A 20 -2.99 -3.44 7.04
CA ALA A 20 -3.67 -4.61 7.56
C ALA A 20 -4.13 -5.57 6.45
N THR A 21 -4.67 -5.06 5.34
CA THR A 21 -5.09 -5.89 4.20
C THR A 21 -3.90 -6.47 3.43
N GLU A 22 -2.81 -5.71 3.27
CA GLU A 22 -1.58 -6.17 2.63
C GLU A 22 -0.93 -7.34 3.40
N LEU A 23 -0.91 -7.29 4.74
CA LEU A 23 -0.37 -8.36 5.57
C LEU A 23 -1.20 -9.66 5.48
N ILE A 24 -2.53 -9.53 5.38
CA ILE A 24 -3.41 -10.66 5.10
C ILE A 24 -3.06 -11.25 3.72
N GLN A 25 -2.92 -10.41 2.70
CA GLN A 25 -2.59 -10.87 1.35
C GLN A 25 -1.22 -11.56 1.27
N ILE A 26 -0.19 -11.03 1.95
CA ILE A 26 1.13 -11.68 2.01
C ILE A 26 0.99 -13.12 2.51
N THR A 27 0.13 -13.34 3.50
CA THR A 27 -0.14 -14.68 4.04
C THR A 27 -0.83 -15.58 3.02
N GLU A 28 -1.82 -15.07 2.29
CA GLU A 28 -2.53 -15.80 1.24
C GLU A 28 -1.63 -16.14 0.04
N ASN A 29 -0.86 -15.17 -0.45
CA ASN A 29 0.08 -15.36 -1.55
C ASN A 29 1.19 -16.34 -1.18
N THR A 30 1.70 -16.27 0.05
CA THR A 30 2.68 -17.25 0.56
C THR A 30 2.09 -18.67 0.55
N SER A 31 0.82 -18.82 0.96
CA SER A 31 0.11 -20.11 0.90
C SER A 31 -0.05 -20.62 -0.54
N GLN A 32 -0.36 -19.75 -1.50
CA GLN A 32 -0.47 -20.12 -2.92
C GLN A 32 0.88 -20.52 -3.53
N ILE A 33 1.96 -19.82 -3.20
CA ILE A 33 3.33 -20.16 -3.61
C ILE A 33 3.71 -21.55 -3.10
N LEU A 34 3.41 -21.88 -1.83
CA LEU A 34 3.63 -23.22 -1.28
C LEU A 34 2.86 -24.30 -2.06
N ARG A 35 1.69 -23.95 -2.62
CA ARG A 35 0.87 -24.82 -3.47
C ARG A 35 1.27 -24.79 -4.95
N LYS A 36 2.35 -24.07 -5.30
CA LYS A 36 2.83 -23.86 -6.67
C LYS A 36 1.79 -23.25 -7.60
N GLN A 37 0.93 -22.38 -7.05
CA GLN A 37 -0.04 -21.60 -7.82
C GLN A 37 0.40 -20.14 -7.87
N PRO A 38 0.30 -19.48 -9.04
CA PRO A 38 0.58 -18.05 -9.12
C PRO A 38 -0.52 -17.25 -8.41
N PRO A 39 -0.21 -16.05 -7.88
CA PRO A 39 -1.21 -15.10 -7.43
C PRO A 39 -2.18 -14.75 -8.56
N PRO A 40 -3.47 -14.50 -8.26
CA PRO A 40 -4.41 -14.02 -9.27
C PRO A 40 -3.96 -12.66 -9.87
N ASP A 41 -4.12 -12.47 -11.17
CA ASP A 41 -3.76 -11.21 -11.85
C ASP A 41 -4.51 -10.00 -11.28
N SER A 42 -5.77 -10.21 -10.86
CA SER A 42 -6.58 -9.17 -10.22
C SER A 42 -5.94 -8.67 -8.93
N CYS A 43 -5.35 -9.58 -8.13
CA CYS A 43 -4.62 -9.23 -6.92
C CYS A 43 -3.41 -8.35 -7.27
N VAL A 44 -2.57 -8.76 -8.21
CA VAL A 44 -1.39 -7.94 -8.59
C VAL A 44 -1.79 -6.53 -9.01
N ARG A 45 -2.85 -6.40 -9.82
CA ARG A 45 -3.36 -5.10 -10.28
C ARG A 45 -3.89 -4.24 -9.13
N GLU A 46 -4.78 -4.79 -8.30
CA GLU A 46 -5.43 -4.06 -7.20
C GLU A 46 -4.42 -3.57 -6.17
N HIS A 47 -3.40 -4.39 -5.87
CA HIS A 47 -2.31 -4.00 -4.98
C HIS A 47 -1.45 -2.88 -5.58
N GLY A 48 -1.26 -2.85 -6.91
CA GLY A 48 -0.63 -1.73 -7.60
C GLY A 48 -1.39 -0.42 -7.40
N GLU A 49 -2.72 -0.44 -7.52
CA GLU A 49 -3.58 0.74 -7.34
C GLU A 49 -3.55 1.27 -5.88
N LEU A 50 -3.58 0.38 -4.90
CA LEU A 50 -3.43 0.73 -3.48
C LEU A 50 -2.05 1.35 -3.20
N ARG A 51 -0.99 0.80 -3.79
CA ARG A 51 0.38 1.31 -3.64
C ARG A 51 0.53 2.73 -4.17
N GLU A 52 0.00 3.03 -5.35
CA GLU A 52 0.07 4.39 -5.91
C GLU A 52 -0.71 5.39 -5.05
N THR A 53 -1.85 4.99 -4.51
CA THR A 53 -2.62 5.83 -3.59
C THR A 53 -1.84 6.10 -2.28
N ALA A 54 -1.21 5.07 -1.71
CA ALA A 54 -0.38 5.22 -0.51
C ALA A 54 0.83 6.14 -0.75
N LEU A 55 1.46 6.04 -1.93
CA LEU A 55 2.56 6.93 -2.33
C LEU A 55 2.10 8.38 -2.46
N ALA A 56 0.93 8.63 -3.04
CA ALA A 56 0.36 9.98 -3.14
C ALA A 56 0.09 10.60 -1.76
N ILE A 57 -0.42 9.81 -0.80
CA ILE A 57 -0.60 10.24 0.59
C ILE A 57 0.76 10.55 1.25
N ALA A 58 1.77 9.71 1.06
CA ALA A 58 3.09 9.94 1.64
C ALA A 58 3.74 11.23 1.08
N GLU A 59 3.65 11.44 -0.23
CA GLU A 59 4.21 12.61 -0.91
C GLU A 59 3.50 13.90 -0.48
N LYS A 60 2.18 13.86 -0.24
CA LYS A 60 1.40 15.00 0.29
C LYS A 60 1.99 15.58 1.58
N TYR A 61 2.44 14.72 2.50
CA TYR A 61 2.94 15.16 3.82
C TYR A 61 4.46 15.27 3.88
N ARG A 62 5.20 14.57 3.02
CA ARG A 62 6.66 14.64 2.98
C ARG A 62 7.17 14.54 1.54
N PRO A 63 7.14 15.65 0.79
CA PRO A 63 7.49 15.64 -0.62
C PRO A 63 8.99 15.46 -0.87
N GLY A 64 9.34 14.97 -2.05
CA GLY A 64 10.71 14.88 -2.54
C GLY A 64 11.56 13.79 -1.87
N THR A 65 10.92 12.81 -1.23
CA THR A 65 11.66 11.70 -0.60
C THR A 65 12.02 10.63 -1.63
N ALA A 66 13.04 9.83 -1.31
CA ALA A 66 13.42 8.68 -2.12
C ALA A 66 12.41 7.51 -2.04
N LEU A 67 11.32 7.63 -1.28
CA LEU A 67 10.36 6.55 -1.02
C LEU A 67 9.66 6.07 -2.29
N GLY A 68 9.12 6.99 -3.09
CA GLY A 68 8.45 6.67 -4.37
C GLY A 68 9.38 5.97 -5.36
N PRO A 69 10.55 6.54 -5.68
CA PRO A 69 11.55 5.88 -6.52
C PRO A 69 11.98 4.50 -6.00
N HIS A 70 12.22 4.36 -4.69
CA HIS A 70 12.60 3.09 -4.08
C HIS A 70 11.52 2.02 -4.26
N LEU A 71 10.26 2.34 -3.97
CA LEU A 71 9.16 1.38 -4.01
C LEU A 71 8.79 0.95 -5.43
N ARG A 72 8.91 1.83 -6.43
CA ARG A 72 8.71 1.48 -7.84
C ARG A 72 9.78 0.54 -8.40
N GLY A 73 10.95 0.47 -7.75
CA GLY A 73 12.02 -0.46 -8.11
C GLY A 73 11.83 -1.90 -7.63
N HIS A 74 10.84 -2.18 -6.77
CA HIS A 74 10.52 -3.51 -6.22
C HIS A 74 9.35 -4.19 -6.97
N GLN A 75 9.29 -4.07 -8.30
CA GLN A 75 8.34 -4.83 -9.12
C GLN A 75 8.86 -6.23 -9.45
#